data_AF-A0A4R4C9T1-F1
#
_entry.id   AF-A0A4R4C9T1-F1
#
_cell.length_a   1.000
_cell.length_b   1.000
_cell.length_c   1.000
_cell.angle_alpha   90.00
_cell.angle_beta   90.00
_cell.angle_gamma   90.00
#
_symmetry.space_group_name_H-M   'P 1'
#
loop_
_entity.id
_entity.type
_entity.pdbx_description
1 polymer ?
#
loop_
_entity_poly.entity_id
_entity_poly.type
_entity_poly.pdbx_seq_one_letter_code
_entity_poly.pdbx_strand_id
1 'polypeptide(L)'
;MQSDNDGLTPAKTIQKDEAPLARRKPVQMNEALADTRQGTLARLDALRIEIRALIVDISHAADVELLDLMADEIGSFARHKAAQDARTWAATAGITLETGLMQLGRALPATTTGDQQ
;
A
#
# COMPACT_ATOMS: atom_id res chain seq x y z
N MET A 1 -60.87 35.83 37.29
CA MET A 1 -59.77 34.92 36.93
C MET A 1 -60.38 33.73 36.19
N GLN A 2 -60.36 33.77 34.86
CA GLN A 2 -60.67 32.64 33.99
C GLN A 2 -59.55 32.61 32.95
N SER A 3 -58.86 31.47 32.85
CA SER A 3 -57.63 31.33 32.09
C SER A 3 -57.92 31.07 30.62
N ASP A 4 -57.47 31.96 29.75
CA ASP A 4 -57.32 31.68 28.33
C ASP A 4 -56.06 30.82 28.15
N ASN A 5 -56.24 29.51 28.09
CA ASN A 5 -55.22 28.58 27.62
C ASN A 5 -55.62 28.16 26.20
N ASP A 6 -55.25 28.98 25.23
CA ASP A 6 -55.29 28.63 23.82
C ASP A 6 -54.29 27.51 23.57
N GLY A 7 -54.76 26.27 23.67
CA GLY A 7 -54.03 25.08 23.29
C GLY A 7 -53.73 25.13 21.80
N LEU A 8 -52.47 25.43 21.47
CA LEU A 8 -51.90 25.21 20.14
C LEU A 8 -52.26 23.79 19.66
N THR A 9 -53.06 23.74 18.60
CA THR A 9 -53.36 22.50 17.87
C THR A 9 -52.03 21.92 17.39
N PRO A 10 -51.74 20.61 17.60
CA PRO A 10 -50.50 20.04 17.10
C PRO A 10 -50.43 20.21 15.58
N ALA A 11 -49.40 20.91 15.11
CA ALA A 11 -49.09 20.99 13.70
C ALA A 11 -48.99 19.55 13.16
N LYS A 12 -49.72 19.31 12.07
CA LYS A 12 -49.80 18.06 11.30
C LYS A 12 -48.61 17.14 11.56
N THR A 13 -48.90 15.98 12.14
CA THR A 13 -48.03 14.82 12.21
C THR A 13 -47.23 14.73 10.92
N ILE A 14 -45.90 14.82 10.99
CA ILE A 14 -45.03 14.48 9.88
C ILE A 14 -45.38 13.04 9.55
N GLN A 15 -46.12 12.84 8.46
CA GLN A 15 -46.20 11.55 7.82
C GLN A 15 -44.75 11.19 7.53
N LYS A 16 -44.21 10.25 8.30
CA LYS A 16 -43.09 9.45 7.83
C LYS A 16 -43.63 8.83 6.55
N ASP A 17 -43.26 9.44 5.43
CA ASP A 17 -43.30 8.76 4.15
C ASP A 17 -42.43 7.53 4.37
N GLU A 18 -43.05 6.40 4.70
CA GLU A 18 -42.48 5.07 4.49
C GLU A 18 -42.34 4.88 2.97
N ALA A 19 -41.54 5.76 2.35
CA ALA A 19 -40.92 5.49 1.08
C ALA A 19 -40.23 4.14 1.29
N PRO A 20 -40.55 3.10 0.50
CA PRO A 20 -40.03 1.79 0.75
C PRO A 20 -38.49 1.86 0.74
N LEU A 21 -37.87 1.62 1.90
CA LEU A 21 -36.44 1.28 1.97
C LEU A 21 -36.13 0.02 1.12
N ALA A 22 -37.16 -0.65 0.62
CA ALA A 22 -37.11 -1.59 -0.48
C ALA A 22 -36.81 -0.86 -1.80
N ARG A 23 -35.52 -0.61 -2.08
CA ARG A 23 -34.82 -0.96 -3.34
C ARG A 23 -33.47 -0.24 -3.47
N ARG A 24 -32.58 -0.31 -2.47
CA ARG A 24 -31.15 -0.23 -2.80
C ARG A 24 -30.80 -1.58 -3.44
N LYS A 25 -30.59 -1.58 -4.76
CA LYS A 25 -29.95 -2.73 -5.43
C LYS A 25 -28.66 -3.04 -4.65
N PRO A 26 -28.31 -4.31 -4.40
CA PRO A 26 -26.96 -4.62 -3.98
C PRO A 26 -26.02 -3.90 -4.96
N VAL A 27 -25.12 -3.06 -4.45
CA VAL A 27 -24.04 -2.54 -5.27
C VAL A 27 -23.33 -3.80 -5.77
N GLN A 28 -23.45 -4.10 -7.07
CA GLN A 28 -22.73 -5.22 -7.66
C GLN A 28 -21.26 -4.96 -7.38
N MET A 29 -20.70 -5.73 -6.46
CA MET A 29 -19.26 -5.76 -6.25
C MET A 29 -18.70 -6.21 -7.58
N ASN A 30 -17.94 -5.34 -8.25
CA ASN A 30 -17.38 -5.64 -9.55
C ASN A 30 -16.22 -6.62 -9.31
N GLU A 31 -16.54 -7.90 -9.16
CA GLU A 31 -15.61 -8.98 -8.86
C GLU A 31 -14.46 -9.02 -9.85
N ALA A 32 -14.73 -8.80 -11.15
CA ALA A 32 -13.68 -8.66 -12.17
C ALA A 32 -12.72 -7.47 -11.90
N LEU A 33 -13.23 -6.35 -11.37
CA LEU A 33 -12.41 -5.21 -10.96
C LEU A 33 -11.66 -5.46 -9.65
N ALA A 34 -12.19 -6.30 -8.76
CA ALA A 34 -11.50 -6.76 -7.55
C ALA A 34 -10.38 -7.76 -7.90
N ASP A 35 -10.64 -8.73 -8.78
CA ASP A 35 -9.68 -9.73 -9.24
C ASP A 35 -8.51 -9.11 -10.00
N THR A 36 -8.78 -8.09 -10.83
CA THR A 36 -7.71 -7.32 -11.50
C THR A 36 -6.87 -6.51 -10.52
N ARG A 37 -7.48 -5.95 -9.45
CA ARG A 37 -6.73 -5.31 -8.36
C ARG A 37 -5.88 -6.31 -7.58
N GLN A 38 -6.44 -7.47 -7.25
CA GLN A 38 -5.74 -8.57 -6.58
C GLN A 38 -4.55 -9.07 -7.42
N GLY A 39 -4.75 -9.27 -8.72
CA GLY A 39 -3.68 -9.65 -9.65
C GLY A 39 -2.60 -8.58 -9.79
N THR A 40 -2.96 -7.31 -9.72
CA THR A 40 -1.99 -6.20 -9.72
C THR A 40 -1.15 -6.19 -8.45
N LEU A 41 -1.76 -6.39 -7.28
CA LEU A 41 -1.05 -6.50 -6.00
C LEU A 41 -0.09 -7.70 -5.98
N ALA A 42 -0.56 -8.88 -6.41
CA ALA A 42 0.27 -10.08 -6.50
C ALA A 42 1.48 -9.88 -7.43
N ARG A 43 1.30 -9.18 -8.55
CA ARG A 43 2.40 -8.83 -9.46
C ARG A 43 3.41 -7.88 -8.82
N LEU A 44 2.94 -6.89 -8.06
CA LEU A 44 3.82 -5.95 -7.35
C LEU A 44 4.65 -6.67 -6.28
N ASP A 45 4.04 -7.59 -5.53
CA ASP A 45 4.76 -8.39 -4.53
C ASP A 45 5.78 -9.34 -5.17
N ALA A 46 5.45 -9.97 -6.31
CA ALA A 46 6.41 -10.78 -7.05
C ALA A 46 7.62 -9.95 -7.51
N LEU A 47 7.38 -8.76 -8.09
CA LEU A 47 8.46 -7.85 -8.49
C LEU A 47 9.29 -7.39 -7.29
N ARG A 48 8.67 -7.15 -6.13
CA ARG A 48 9.40 -6.81 -4.89
C ARG A 48 10.37 -7.92 -4.48
N ILE A 49 9.94 -9.18 -4.55
CA ILE A 49 10.78 -10.33 -4.20
C ILE A 49 11.98 -10.40 -5.15
N GLU A 50 11.74 -10.29 -6.46
CA GLU A 50 12.80 -10.32 -7.48
C GLU A 50 13.81 -9.18 -7.31
N ILE A 51 13.33 -7.94 -7.07
CA ILE A 51 14.24 -6.80 -6.88
C ILE A 51 15.04 -6.94 -5.57
N ARG A 52 14.45 -7.49 -4.50
CA ARG A 52 15.20 -7.79 -3.27
C ARG A 52 16.30 -8.81 -3.51
N ALA A 53 16.02 -9.87 -4.27
CA ALA A 53 17.02 -10.86 -4.65
C ALA A 53 18.18 -10.20 -5.42
N LEU A 54 17.86 -9.38 -6.43
CA LEU A 54 18.87 -8.63 -7.19
C LEU A 54 19.72 -7.71 -6.30
N ILE A 55 19.13 -7.02 -5.33
CA ILE A 55 19.86 -6.15 -4.40
C ILE A 55 20.84 -6.96 -3.54
N VAL A 56 20.43 -8.14 -3.08
CA VAL A 56 21.31 -9.06 -2.34
C VAL A 56 22.46 -9.51 -3.24
N ASP A 57 22.18 -9.90 -4.48
CA ASP A 57 23.20 -10.36 -5.43
C ASP A 57 24.23 -9.26 -5.74
N ILE A 58 23.78 -8.03 -5.98
CA ILE A 58 24.68 -6.88 -6.21
C ILE A 58 25.53 -6.60 -4.96
N SER A 59 24.92 -6.62 -3.78
CA SER A 59 25.65 -6.38 -2.53
C SER A 59 26.70 -7.46 -2.28
N HIS A 60 26.33 -8.73 -2.54
CA HIS A 60 27.23 -9.86 -2.39
C HIS A 60 28.40 -9.79 -3.39
N ALA A 61 28.13 -9.51 -4.66
CA ALA A 61 29.17 -9.35 -5.66
C ALA A 61 30.13 -8.21 -5.33
N ALA A 62 29.61 -7.09 -4.81
CA ALA A 62 30.42 -5.98 -4.33
C ALA A 62 31.31 -6.38 -3.13
N ASP A 63 30.76 -7.14 -2.18
CA ASP A 63 31.51 -7.62 -1.01
C ASP A 63 32.63 -8.60 -1.41
N VAL A 64 32.38 -9.51 -2.38
CA VAL A 64 33.41 -10.41 -2.91
C VAL A 64 34.54 -9.63 -3.58
N GLU A 65 34.21 -8.66 -4.45
CA GLU A 65 35.22 -7.83 -5.11
C GLU A 65 36.06 -7.03 -4.10
N LEU A 66 35.45 -6.54 -3.01
CA LEU A 66 36.18 -5.87 -1.93
C LEU A 66 37.15 -6.82 -1.23
N LEU A 67 36.75 -8.06 -0.96
CA LEU A 67 37.61 -9.07 -0.35
C LEU A 67 38.76 -9.47 -1.27
N ASP A 68 38.50 -9.66 -2.56
CA ASP A 68 39.52 -9.99 -3.56
C ASP A 68 40.57 -8.87 -3.67
N LEU A 69 40.13 -7.60 -3.66
CA LEU A 69 41.01 -6.44 -3.68
C LEU A 69 41.79 -6.23 -2.38
N MET A 70 41.30 -6.76 -1.24
CA MET A 70 42.05 -6.76 0.02
C MET A 70 43.11 -7.86 0.05
N ALA A 71 42.88 -8.97 -0.65
CA ALA A 71 43.83 -10.07 -0.78
C ALA A 71 44.95 -9.77 -1.80
N ASP A 72 44.66 -8.94 -2.81
CA ASP A 72 45.66 -8.46 -3.77
C ASP A 72 46.45 -7.27 -3.18
N GLU A 73 47.76 -7.44 -2.99
CA GLU A 73 48.65 -6.38 -2.48
C GLU A 73 48.76 -5.19 -3.46
N ILE A 74 48.33 -5.35 -4.72
CA ILE A 74 48.30 -4.32 -5.77
C ILE A 74 46.85 -3.83 -5.97
N GLY A 75 46.20 -3.36 -4.90
CA GLY A 75 44.82 -2.90 -4.95
C GLY A 75 44.60 -1.68 -5.87
N SER A 76 43.73 -1.81 -6.88
CA SER A 76 43.27 -0.68 -7.70
C SER A 76 42.23 0.15 -6.93
N PHE A 77 42.61 1.36 -6.49
CA PHE A 77 41.70 2.28 -5.80
C PHE A 77 40.38 2.53 -6.55
N ALA A 78 40.44 2.59 -7.89
CA ALA A 78 39.25 2.78 -8.72
C ALA A 78 38.26 1.60 -8.61
N ARG A 79 38.75 0.36 -8.58
CA ARG A 79 37.91 -0.84 -8.39
C ARG A 79 37.35 -0.90 -6.97
N HIS A 80 38.17 -0.59 -5.97
CA HIS A 80 37.73 -0.54 -4.58
C HIS A 80 36.57 0.46 -4.41
N LYS A 81 36.73 1.67 -4.96
CA LYS A 81 35.68 2.69 -4.94
C LYS A 81 34.42 2.21 -5.66
N ALA A 82 34.55 1.60 -6.84
CA ALA A 82 33.39 1.11 -7.59
C ALA A 82 32.62 0.03 -6.81
N ALA A 83 33.32 -0.89 -6.16
CA ALA A 83 32.70 -1.93 -5.33
C ALA A 83 32.02 -1.33 -4.07
N GLN A 84 32.66 -0.38 -3.40
CA GLN A 84 32.06 0.39 -2.30
C GLN A 84 30.80 1.15 -2.74
N ASP A 85 30.85 1.82 -3.89
CA ASP A 85 29.71 2.55 -4.46
C ASP A 85 28.57 1.58 -4.77
N ALA A 86 28.85 0.42 -5.38
CA ALA A 86 27.86 -0.60 -5.68
C ALA A 86 27.16 -1.12 -4.42
N ARG A 87 27.92 -1.45 -3.36
CA ARG A 87 27.37 -1.86 -2.06
C ARG A 87 26.46 -0.78 -1.46
N THR A 88 26.93 0.47 -1.49
CA THR A 88 26.18 1.61 -0.95
C THR A 88 24.87 1.83 -1.72
N TRP A 89 24.93 1.82 -3.05
CA TRP A 89 23.76 2.03 -3.90
C TRP A 89 22.76 0.88 -3.79
N ALA A 90 23.22 -0.36 -3.65
CA ALA A 90 22.34 -1.50 -3.42
C ALA A 90 21.58 -1.35 -2.08
N ALA A 91 22.28 -0.97 -1.01
CA ALA A 91 21.67 -0.71 0.29
C ALA A 91 20.63 0.43 0.23
N THR A 92 20.99 1.55 -0.41
CA THR A 92 20.06 2.67 -0.61
C THR A 92 18.84 2.26 -1.44
N ALA A 93 19.04 1.55 -2.56
CA ALA A 93 17.96 1.09 -3.42
C ALA A 93 16.97 0.19 -2.66
N GLY A 94 17.47 -0.71 -1.81
CA GLY A 94 16.64 -1.55 -0.95
C GLY A 94 15.75 -0.74 -0.03
N ILE A 95 16.32 0.22 0.71
CA ILE A 95 15.56 1.08 1.63
C ILE A 95 14.50 1.90 0.87
N THR A 96 14.87 2.48 -0.28
CA THR A 96 13.96 3.29 -1.09
C THR A 96 12.80 2.46 -1.64
N LEU A 97 13.07 1.25 -2.14
CA LEU A 97 12.02 0.36 -2.66
C LEU A 97 11.05 -0.05 -1.55
N GLU A 98 11.56 -0.47 -0.40
CA GLU A 98 10.74 -0.87 0.75
C GLU A 98 9.82 0.26 1.20
N THR A 99 10.38 1.45 1.32
CA THR A 99 9.64 2.64 1.72
C THR A 99 8.59 2.98 0.66
N GLY A 100 8.95 3.01 -0.62
CA GLY A 100 8.05 3.33 -1.72
C GLY A 100 6.87 2.36 -1.80
N LEU A 101 7.11 1.06 -1.69
CA LEU A 101 6.06 0.04 -1.68
C LEU A 101 5.17 0.14 -0.45
N MET A 102 5.74 0.41 0.73
CA MET A 102 4.95 0.66 1.93
C MET A 102 4.02 1.86 1.75
N GLN A 103 4.50 2.96 1.15
CA GLN A 103 3.64 4.14 0.89
C GLN A 103 2.59 3.87 -0.18
N LEU A 104 2.91 3.14 -1.24
CA LEU A 104 1.94 2.74 -2.26
C LEU A 104 0.84 1.86 -1.65
N GLY A 105 1.19 0.90 -0.81
CA GLY A 105 0.22 0.06 -0.11
C GLY A 105 -0.73 0.86 0.79
N ARG A 106 -0.24 1.92 1.44
CA ARG A 106 -1.08 2.84 2.25
C ARG A 106 -1.94 3.77 1.40
N ALA A 107 -1.46 4.16 0.23
CA ALA A 107 -2.18 5.05 -0.69
C ALA A 107 -3.34 4.34 -1.40
N LEU A 108 -3.25 3.02 -1.57
CA LEU A 108 -4.34 2.22 -2.10
C LEU A 108 -5.41 2.04 -1.01
N PRO A 109 -6.70 2.27 -1.32
CA PRO A 109 -7.77 2.07 -0.34
C PRO A 109 -7.71 0.61 0.14
N ALA A 110 -7.57 0.42 1.45
CA ALA A 110 -7.77 -0.89 2.05
C ALA A 110 -9.10 -1.42 1.51
N THR A 111 -9.08 -2.60 0.90
CA THR A 111 -10.30 -3.36 0.70
C THR A 111 -10.82 -3.61 2.11
N THR A 112 -11.67 -2.71 2.61
CA THR A 112 -12.50 -2.97 3.77
C THR A 112 -13.37 -4.13 3.34
N THR A 113 -12.92 -5.33 3.67
CA THR A 113 -13.73 -6.53 3.70
C THR A 113 -14.86 -6.20 4.67
N GLY A 114 -15.97 -5.72 4.10
CA GLY A 114 -17.23 -5.65 4.79
C GLY A 114 -17.72 -7.07 4.97
N ASP A 115 -17.18 -7.75 5.98
CA ASP A 115 -17.80 -8.88 6.65
C ASP A 115 -17.54 -8.67 8.15
N GLN A 116 -18.53 -8.09 8.85
CA GLN A 116 -19.36 -8.78 9.86
C GLN A 116 -18.60 -8.94 11.19
N GLN A 117 -19.06 -8.52 12.38
CA GLN A 117 -20.37 -8.17 12.95
C GLN A 117 -20.10 -7.40 14.26
#